data_AF-A0A452XJ77-F1
#
_entry.id   AF-A0A452XJ77-F1
#
_cell.length_a   1.000
_cell.length_b   1.000
_cell.length_c   1.000
_cell.angle_alpha   90.00
_cell.angle_beta   90.00
_cell.angle_gamma   90.00
#
_symmetry.space_group_name_H-M   'P 1'
#
loop_
_entity.id
_entity.type
_entity.pdbx_description
1 polymer ?
#
loop_
_entity_poly.entity_id
_entity_poly.type
_entity_poly.pdbx_seq_one_letter_code
_entity_poly.pdbx_strand_id
1 'polypeptide(L)' 'GRKEVLSLLNRRKYKEMLLSSLEKTRLRLSPLDVRFHLRDLIGSGQIKTVQTATGLLARVSTD' A
#
# COMPACT_ATOMS: atom_id res chain seq x y z
N GLY A 1 5.65 -7.46 6.97
CA GLY A 1 5.88 -6.71 5.72
C GLY A 1 4.68 -6.75 4.78
N ARG A 2 4.78 -7.48 3.66
CA ARG A 2 3.78 -7.50 2.56
C ARG A 2 2.33 -7.77 2.97
N LYS A 3 2.11 -8.85 3.73
CA LYS A 3 0.77 -9.21 4.27
C LYS A 3 0.20 -8.14 5.20
N GLU A 4 1.04 -7.40 5.89
CA GLU A 4 0.63 -6.34 6.81
C GLU A 4 0.18 -5.08 6.04
N VAL A 5 0.88 -4.73 4.95
CA VAL A 5 0.45 -3.67 4.02
C VAL A 5 -0.90 -4.04 3.37
N LEU A 6 -1.04 -5.28 2.90
CA LEU A 6 -2.32 -5.77 2.35
C LEU A 6 -3.43 -5.80 3.40
N SER A 7 -3.13 -6.19 4.65
CA SER A 7 -4.12 -6.18 5.74
C SER A 7 -4.54 -4.76 6.09
N LEU A 8 -3.61 -3.80 6.14
CA LEU A 8 -3.89 -2.37 6.35
C LEU A 8 -4.82 -1.83 5.28
N LEU A 9 -4.55 -2.14 4.01
CA LEU A 9 -5.39 -1.72 2.90
C LEU A 9 -6.75 -2.43 2.94
N ASN A 10 -6.80 -3.74 3.16
CA ASN A 10 -8.06 -4.51 3.24
C ASN A 10 -8.97 -4.09 4.41
N ARG A 11 -8.42 -3.51 5.48
CA ARG A 11 -9.21 -2.94 6.59
C ARG A 11 -9.89 -1.61 6.22
N ARG A 12 -9.50 -0.95 5.12
CA ARG A 12 -10.10 0.29 4.65
C ARG A 12 -11.29 -0.01 3.73
N LYS A 13 -12.31 0.85 3.81
CA LYS A 13 -13.59 0.70 3.09
C LYS A 13 -13.43 0.48 1.57
N TYR A 14 -12.42 1.10 0.96
CA TYR A 14 -12.20 1.06 -0.49
C TYR A 14 -10.94 0.29 -0.90
N LYS A 15 -10.30 -0.42 0.04
CA LYS A 15 -9.02 -1.11 -0.19
C LYS A 15 -7.93 -0.21 -0.79
N GLU A 16 -8.01 1.09 -0.51
CA GLU A 16 -7.10 2.11 -1.03
C GLU A 16 -6.65 3.04 0.08
N MET A 17 -5.46 3.62 -0.09
CA MET A 17 -4.86 4.54 0.85
C MET A 17 -3.87 5.46 0.14
N LEU A 18 -3.77 6.71 0.60
CA LEU A 18 -2.75 7.63 0.08
C LEU A 18 -1.36 7.08 0.32
N LEU A 19 -0.50 7.13 -0.69
CA LEU A 19 0.90 6.72 -0.61
C LEU A 19 1.61 7.46 0.52
N SER A 20 1.38 8.76 0.66
CA SER A 20 1.93 9.58 1.75
C SER A 20 1.50 9.12 3.15
N SER A 21 0.31 8.54 3.28
CA SER A 21 -0.17 7.97 4.54
C SER A 21 0.40 6.57 4.76
N LEU A 22 0.50 5.78 3.69
CA LEU A 22 1.05 4.44 3.72
C LEU A 22 2.54 4.45 4.07
N GLU A 23 3.32 5.40 3.53
CA GLU A 23 4.73 5.63 3.85
C GLU A 23 4.95 6.05 5.31
N LYS A 24 4.02 6.83 5.88
CA LYS A 24 4.05 7.22 7.30
C LYS A 24 3.68 6.07 8.24
N THR A 25 3.04 5.02 7.72
CA THR A 25 2.59 3.90 8.53
C THR A 25 3.80 3.02 8.83
N ARG A 26 4.22 2.93 10.09
CA ARG A 26 5.36 2.09 10.47
C ARG A 26 4.91 0.63 10.57
N LEU A 27 5.47 -0.24 9.73
CA LEU A 27 5.22 -1.69 9.80
C LEU A 27 5.90 -2.25 11.05
N ARG A 28 5.18 -3.04 11.85
CA ARG A 28 5.74 -3.66 13.06
C ARG A 28 6.37 -5.02 12.76
N LEU A 29 5.88 -5.71 11.72
CA LEU A 29 6.31 -7.07 11.37
C LEU A 29 7.36 -7.10 10.25
N SER A 30 8.01 -5.98 9.93
CA SER A 30 9.07 -5.97 8.92
C SER A 30 10.25 -5.10 9.33
N PRO A 31 11.49 -5.61 9.25
CA PRO A 31 12.69 -4.80 9.43
C PRO A 31 12.98 -3.88 8.23
N LEU A 32 12.27 -4.08 7.11
CA LEU A 32 12.41 -3.31 5.87
C LEU A 32 11.34 -2.21 5.77
N ASP A 33 11.73 -1.06 5.23
CA ASP A 33 10.85 0.08 5.00
C ASP A 33 9.61 -0.27 4.18
N VAL A 34 8.50 0.38 4.50
CA VAL A 34 7.21 0.19 3.80
C VAL A 34 7.36 0.44 2.31
N ARG A 35 8.18 1.43 1.94
CA ARG A 35 8.50 1.77 0.55
C ARG A 35 9.00 0.58 -0.26
N PHE A 36 9.77 -0.32 0.34
CA PHE A 36 10.28 -1.51 -0.33
C PHE A 36 9.15 -2.48 -0.64
N HIS A 37 8.32 -2.80 0.35
CA HIS A 37 7.15 -3.68 0.17
C HIS A 37 6.14 -3.08 -0.81
N LEU A 38 5.99 -1.75 -0.81
CA LEU A 38 5.07 -1.05 -1.68
C LEU A 38 5.52 -1.14 -3.14
N ARG A 39 6.82 -0.94 -3.42
CA ARG A 39 7.38 -1.17 -4.76
C ARG A 39 7.28 -2.63 -5.20
N ASP A 40 7.55 -3.58 -4.29
CA ASP A 40 7.41 -5.02 -4.57
C ASP A 40 5.95 -5.40 -4.89
N LEU A 41 4.98 -4.83 -4.15
CA LEU A 41 3.55 -5.06 -4.37
C LEU A 41 3.02 -4.37 -5.64
N ILE A 42 3.60 -3.22 -6.01
CA ILE A 42 3.32 -2.58 -7.30
C ILE A 42 3.90 -3.42 -8.44
N GLY A 43 5.15 -3.85 -8.33
CA GLY A 43 5.82 -4.66 -9.35
C GLY A 43 5.18 -6.04 -9.53
N SER A 44 4.65 -6.62 -8.46
CA SER A 44 3.89 -7.89 -8.51
C SER A 44 2.42 -7.73 -8.91
N GLY A 45 1.95 -6.51 -9.19
CA GLY A 45 0.58 -6.24 -9.63
C GLY A 45 -0.49 -6.34 -8.55
N GLN A 46 -0.12 -6.61 -7.29
CA GLN A 46 -1.05 -6.69 -6.15
C GLN A 46 -1.55 -5.31 -5.71
N ILE A 47 -0.80 -4.24 -5.99
CA ILE A 47 -1.18 -2.86 -5.73
C ILE A 47 -1.07 -2.05 -7.01
N LYS A 48 -2.10 -1.28 -7.32
CA LYS A 48 -2.11 -0.28 -8.39
C LYS A 48 -2.02 1.11 -7.78
N THR A 49 -1.22 1.98 -8.38
CA THR A 49 -1.16 3.39 -8.02
C THR A 49 -2.11 4.19 -8.91
N VAL A 50 -3.04 4.91 -8.29
CA VAL A 50 -4.01 5.77 -8.98
C VAL A 50 -3.72 7.21 -8.62
N GLN A 51 -3.56 8.07 -9.62
CA GLN A 51 -3.40 9.51 -9.39
C GLN A 51 -4.78 10.13 -9.14
N THR A 52 -4.92 10.83 -8.01
CA THR A 52 -6.12 11.61 -7.67
C THR A 52 -5.75 13.06 -7.41
N ALA A 53 -6.76 13.95 -7.38
CA ALA A 53 -6.58 15.38 -7.15
C ALA A 53 -5.82 15.69 -5.82
N THR A 54 -5.95 14.82 -4.82
CA THR A 54 -5.32 14.96 -3.50
C THR A 54 -3.94 14.27 -3.40
N GLY A 55 -3.53 13.52 -4.43
CA GLY A 55 -2.25 12.80 -4.46
C GLY A 55 -2.34 11.39 -5.04
N LEU A 56 -1.25 10.64 -4.89
CA LEU A 56 -1.16 9.24 -5.32
C LEU A 56 -1.84 8.32 -4.30
N LEU A 57 -2.82 7.55 -4.76
CA LEU A 57 -3.45 6.47 -4.00
C LEU A 57 -2.81 5.13 -4.38
N ALA A 58 -2.53 4.31 -3.38
CA ALA A 58 -2.24 2.89 -3.55
C ALA A 58 -3.53 2.10 -3.30
N ARG A 59 -4.01 1.39 -4.32
CA ARG A 59 -5.22 0.55 -4.28
C ARG A 59 -4.82 -0.91 -4.46
N VAL A 60 -5.39 -1.80 -3.65
CA VAL A 60 -5.20 -3.24 -3.85
C VAL A 60 -5.86 -3.66 -5.15
N SER A 61 -5.09 -4.26 -6.06
CA SER A 61 -5.61 -4.90 -7.25
C SER A 61 -6.11 -6.28 -6.84
N THR A 62 -7.42 -6.41 -6.71
CA THR A 62 -8.07 -7.72 -6.76
C THR A 62 -8.34 -7.98 -8.24
N ASP A 63 -7.38 -8.63 -8.90
CA ASP A 63 -7.67 -9.41 -10.10
C ASP A 63 -8.24 -10.77 -9.64
#